data_AF-A0A962TQZ7-F1
#
_entry.id   AF-A0A962TQZ7-F1
#
_cell.length_a   1.000
_cell.length_b   1.000
_cell.length_c   1.000
_cell.angle_alpha   90.00
_cell.angle_beta   90.00
_cell.angle_gamma   90.00
#
_symmetry.space_group_name_H-M   'P 1'
#
loop_
_entity.id
_entity.type
_entity.pdbx_description
1 polymer ?
#
loop_
_entity_poly.entity_id
_entity_poly.type
_entity_poly.pdbx_seq_one_letter_code
_entity_poly.pdbx_strand_id
1 'polypeptide(L)'
;MNAAIQAKESNALKIICADGSNSVIQNTLQLIHWFGTIGGRSRNGWGSLALDSDSVAFQPLGQSNPLLQAISRPLPECLQYDWPHALGRDDRGLLMWTTRQDYDHWQDAMRELAKAKIAFRTALKFTNPKGQMDRRHVLAYPVTNHPVNAWGSQARLANQLRFKVISHGNRLLGVAYHLPCGTPGELLRRLGTQQNDFQQQQLSVWQNVHTYLDAVMHRIA
;
A
#
# COMPACT_ATOMS: atom_id res chain seq x y z
N MET A 1 17.81 -9.25 -25.33
CA MET A 1 17.58 -7.84 -24.95
C MET A 1 16.60 -7.86 -23.78
N ASN A 2 17.00 -7.39 -22.59
CA ASN A 2 16.12 -7.41 -21.43
C ASN A 2 15.09 -6.28 -21.57
N ALA A 3 13.79 -6.60 -21.53
CA ALA A 3 12.71 -5.64 -21.71
C ALA A 3 12.43 -4.77 -20.46
N ALA A 4 13.18 -4.94 -19.37
CA ALA A 4 13.01 -4.25 -18.10
C ALA A 4 14.36 -3.95 -17.43
N ILE A 5 14.38 -2.89 -16.62
CA ILE A 5 15.48 -2.52 -15.72
C ILE A 5 15.72 -3.65 -14.72
N GLN A 6 16.96 -4.13 -14.58
CA GLN A 6 17.30 -5.20 -13.66
C GLN A 6 17.51 -4.69 -12.23
N ALA A 7 17.42 -5.60 -11.25
CA ALA A 7 17.73 -5.26 -9.86
C ALA A 7 19.18 -4.78 -9.73
N LYS A 8 19.41 -3.79 -8.85
CA LYS A 8 20.70 -3.11 -8.62
C LYS A 8 21.19 -2.20 -9.75
N GLU A 9 20.45 -2.09 -10.87
CA GLU A 9 20.69 -0.97 -11.79
C GLU A 9 20.34 0.35 -11.09
N SER A 10 21.16 1.37 -11.32
CA SER A 10 21.04 2.69 -10.70
C SER A 10 21.12 3.81 -11.74
N ASN A 11 20.58 4.97 -11.37
CA ASN A 11 20.69 6.18 -12.17
C ASN A 11 20.70 7.40 -11.23
N ALA A 12 21.18 8.54 -11.72
CA ALA A 12 21.29 9.78 -10.96
C ALA A 12 20.09 10.69 -11.19
N LEU A 13 19.47 11.15 -10.10
CA LEU A 13 18.49 12.23 -10.11
C LEU A 13 19.13 13.48 -9.50
N LYS A 14 19.23 14.56 -10.28
CA LYS A 14 19.69 15.87 -9.80
C LYS A 14 18.50 16.77 -9.54
N ILE A 15 18.40 17.31 -8.32
CA ILE A 15 17.34 18.22 -7.92
C ILE A 15 17.99 19.55 -7.57
N ILE A 16 17.47 20.62 -8.16
CA ILE A 16 17.85 22.01 -7.84
C ILE A 16 16.59 22.67 -7.31
N CYS A 17 16.65 23.24 -6.12
CA CYS A 17 15.53 23.91 -5.47
C CYS A 17 16.00 25.20 -4.78
N ALA A 18 15.07 26.13 -4.57
CA ALA A 18 15.34 27.33 -3.78
C ALA A 18 15.54 26.97 -2.30
N ASP A 19 16.37 27.74 -1.58
CA ASP A 19 16.78 27.44 -0.19
C ASP A 19 15.59 27.22 0.77
N GLY A 20 14.51 27.97 0.59
CA GLY A 20 13.28 27.85 1.41
C GLY A 20 12.52 26.53 1.23
N SER A 21 12.85 25.71 0.24
CA SER A 21 12.17 24.43 -0.04
C SER A 21 12.93 23.20 0.48
N ASN A 22 14.10 23.37 1.10
CA ASN A 22 14.99 22.27 1.45
C ASN A 22 14.31 21.20 2.33
N SER A 23 13.54 21.60 3.35
CA SER A 23 12.85 20.65 4.24
C SER A 23 11.78 19.82 3.51
N VAL A 24 11.03 20.44 2.60
CA VAL A 24 9.99 19.76 1.81
C VAL A 24 10.63 18.75 0.86
N ILE A 25 11.74 19.12 0.21
CA ILE A 25 12.48 18.22 -0.68
C ILE A 25 13.08 17.05 0.11
N GLN A 26 13.72 17.32 1.26
CA GLN A 26 14.26 16.27 2.12
C GLN A 26 13.17 15.29 2.58
N ASN A 27 12.02 15.79 3.05
CA ASN A 27 10.89 14.95 3.43
C ASN A 27 10.36 14.14 2.24
N THR A 28 10.26 14.75 1.06
CA THR A 28 9.81 14.07 -0.16
C THR A 28 10.77 12.94 -0.54
N LEU A 29 12.08 13.20 -0.52
CA LEU A 29 13.11 12.19 -0.77
C LEU A 29 13.06 11.08 0.26
N GLN A 30 12.87 11.40 1.54
CA GLN A 30 12.70 10.40 2.60
C GLN A 30 11.47 9.50 2.36
N LEU A 31 10.35 10.08 1.94
CA LEU A 31 9.14 9.32 1.61
C LEU A 31 9.34 8.46 0.34
N ILE A 32 10.08 8.94 -0.67
CA ILE A 32 10.46 8.13 -1.83
C ILE A 32 11.38 6.98 -1.40
N HIS A 33 12.34 7.23 -0.52
CA HIS A 33 13.23 6.20 0.01
C HIS A 33 12.41 5.11 0.73
N TRP A 34 11.44 5.47 1.58
CA TRP A 34 10.59 4.48 2.28
C TRP A 34 9.52 3.82 1.43
N PHE A 35 8.90 4.52 0.49
CA PHE A 35 7.65 4.06 -0.16
C PHE A 35 7.69 4.06 -1.69
N GLY A 36 8.67 4.71 -2.30
CA GLY A 36 8.82 4.87 -3.74
C GLY A 36 8.97 3.54 -4.49
N THR A 37 8.10 3.35 -5.47
CA THR A 37 8.10 2.22 -6.43
C THR A 37 7.73 2.76 -7.81
N ILE A 38 8.36 2.30 -8.88
CA ILE A 38 8.10 2.78 -10.25
C ILE A 38 7.79 1.64 -11.22
N GLY A 39 7.16 1.97 -12.35
CA GLY A 39 6.88 1.03 -13.44
C GLY A 39 5.63 0.16 -13.25
N GLY A 40 5.48 -0.84 -14.12
CA GLY A 40 4.34 -1.75 -14.12
C GLY A 40 4.28 -2.60 -12.84
N ARG A 41 3.08 -2.75 -12.25
CA ARG A 41 2.84 -3.51 -11.01
C ARG A 41 3.58 -2.96 -9.78
N SER A 42 3.97 -1.69 -9.78
CA SER A 42 4.70 -1.02 -8.69
C SER A 42 4.04 -1.14 -7.32
N ARG A 43 2.70 -1.04 -7.27
CA ARG A 43 1.89 -1.25 -6.04
C ARG A 43 2.07 -2.64 -5.40
N ASN A 44 2.64 -3.61 -6.11
CA ASN A 44 2.95 -4.95 -5.62
C ASN A 44 4.44 -5.15 -5.27
N GLY A 45 5.23 -4.08 -5.18
CA GLY A 45 6.66 -4.12 -4.81
C GLY A 45 7.64 -4.08 -5.97
N TRP A 46 7.16 -4.21 -7.21
CA TRP A 46 8.02 -4.09 -8.39
C TRP A 46 8.57 -2.67 -8.54
N GLY A 47 9.81 -2.54 -9.02
CA GLY A 47 10.48 -1.25 -9.18
C GLY A 47 10.65 -0.49 -7.87
N SER A 48 10.82 -1.21 -6.75
CA SER A 48 11.20 -0.62 -5.46
C SER A 48 12.49 0.17 -5.61
N LEU A 49 12.48 1.42 -5.13
CA LEU A 49 13.63 2.33 -5.20
C LEU A 49 14.34 2.40 -3.85
N ALA A 50 15.66 2.39 -3.86
CA ALA A 50 16.48 2.90 -2.77
C ALA A 50 17.15 4.18 -3.27
N LEU A 51 17.12 5.21 -2.43
CA LEU A 51 17.87 6.45 -2.69
C LEU A 51 19.13 6.45 -1.85
N ASP A 52 20.19 6.96 -2.45
CA ASP A 52 21.48 7.22 -1.82
C ASP A 52 21.92 8.65 -2.18
N SER A 53 22.55 9.36 -1.24
CA SER A 53 22.93 10.76 -1.40
C SER A 53 23.94 11.21 -0.36
N ASP A 54 24.97 11.94 -0.81
CA ASP A 54 25.91 12.62 0.09
C ASP A 54 25.29 13.83 0.82
N SER A 55 24.17 14.35 0.31
CA SER A 55 23.53 15.57 0.83
C SER A 55 22.30 15.30 1.71
N VAL A 56 21.80 14.06 1.73
CA VAL A 56 20.59 13.67 2.47
C VAL A 56 20.85 12.38 3.23
N ALA A 57 20.81 12.45 4.56
CA ALA A 57 20.91 11.29 5.43
C ALA A 57 19.53 10.62 5.59
N PHE A 58 19.29 9.56 4.81
CA PHE A 58 18.04 8.80 4.90
C PHE A 58 17.90 8.05 6.22
N GLN A 59 16.77 8.23 6.88
CA GLN A 59 16.44 7.55 8.12
C GLN A 59 15.84 6.16 7.84
N PRO A 60 16.08 5.17 8.72
CA PRO A 60 15.40 3.88 8.64
C PRO A 60 13.89 4.04 8.90
N LEU A 61 13.13 3.06 8.43
CA LEU A 61 11.68 3.01 8.65
C LEU A 61 11.37 2.62 10.10
N GLY A 62 10.53 3.38 10.81
CA GLY A 62 10.16 3.09 12.19
C GLY A 62 8.95 3.91 12.65
N GLN A 63 8.09 3.35 13.51
CA GLN A 63 6.78 3.93 13.83
C GLN A 63 6.87 5.31 14.49
N SER A 64 7.87 5.53 15.34
CA SER A 64 8.08 6.78 16.08
C SER A 64 8.56 7.96 15.23
N ASN A 65 8.76 7.76 13.92
CA ASN A 65 9.25 8.82 13.05
C ASN A 65 8.22 9.97 12.91
N PRO A 66 8.57 11.23 13.23
CA PRO A 66 7.64 12.36 13.18
C PRO A 66 7.02 12.61 11.80
N LEU A 67 7.77 12.37 10.73
CA LEU A 67 7.26 12.54 9.36
C LEU A 67 6.16 11.53 9.06
N LEU A 68 6.33 10.27 9.46
CA LEU A 68 5.30 9.24 9.29
C LEU A 68 4.03 9.57 10.09
N GLN A 69 4.19 10.06 11.32
CA GLN A 69 3.05 10.49 12.14
C GLN A 69 2.31 11.66 11.50
N ALA A 70 3.04 12.66 10.99
CA ALA A 70 2.48 13.85 10.33
C ALA A 70 1.66 13.54 9.08
N ILE A 71 1.99 12.45 8.36
CA ILE A 71 1.25 12.00 7.16
C ILE A 71 0.26 10.86 7.44
N SER A 72 0.01 10.53 8.71
CA SER A 72 -0.89 9.45 9.10
C SER A 72 -2.25 9.95 9.60
N ARG A 73 -3.29 9.15 9.40
CA ARG A 73 -4.66 9.44 9.87
C ARG A 73 -5.38 8.17 10.35
N PRO A 74 -6.29 8.27 11.33
CA PRO A 74 -7.12 7.15 11.75
C PRO A 74 -7.84 6.50 10.56
N LEU A 75 -7.85 5.17 10.51
CA LEU A 75 -8.46 4.41 9.43
C LEU A 75 -9.89 4.88 9.06
N PRO A 76 -10.82 5.12 10.01
CA PRO A 76 -12.17 5.58 9.67
C PRO A 76 -12.20 6.94 8.95
N GLU A 77 -11.26 7.84 9.28
CA GLU A 77 -11.13 9.15 8.63
C GLU A 77 -10.56 9.02 7.21
N CYS A 78 -9.57 8.14 7.00
CA CYS A 78 -9.04 7.87 5.67
C CYS A 78 -10.12 7.36 4.71
N LEU A 79 -11.06 6.54 5.19
CA LEU A 79 -12.12 5.96 4.37
C LEU A 79 -13.21 6.95 3.96
N GLN A 80 -13.17 8.20 4.43
CA GLN A 80 -14.10 9.26 4.02
C GLN A 80 -13.78 9.85 2.63
N TYR A 81 -12.51 9.75 2.18
CA TYR A 81 -12.06 10.28 0.89
C TYR A 81 -11.68 9.16 -0.06
N ASP A 82 -12.03 9.26 -1.34
CA ASP A 82 -11.84 8.21 -2.35
C ASP A 82 -10.46 8.20 -3.03
N TRP A 83 -9.53 9.02 -2.54
CA TRP A 83 -8.15 9.09 -3.02
C TRP A 83 -7.14 8.80 -1.88
N PRO A 84 -6.00 8.16 -2.20
CA PRO A 84 -4.98 7.84 -1.19
C PRO A 84 -4.24 9.11 -0.76
N HIS A 85 -4.43 9.51 0.49
CA HIS A 85 -3.98 10.80 1.00
C HIS A 85 -3.18 10.74 2.31
N ALA A 86 -3.22 9.61 3.01
CA ALA A 86 -2.55 9.42 4.28
C ALA A 86 -2.16 7.96 4.49
N LEU A 87 -1.13 7.73 5.31
CA LEU A 87 -0.90 6.43 5.93
C LEU A 87 -2.03 6.16 6.92
N GLY A 88 -2.60 4.96 6.87
CA GLY A 88 -3.60 4.58 7.86
C GLY A 88 -2.95 4.31 9.22
N ARG A 89 -3.67 4.60 10.31
CA ARG A 89 -3.34 4.14 11.66
C ARG A 89 -4.57 3.64 12.42
N ASP A 90 -4.33 2.77 13.39
CA ASP A 90 -5.31 2.33 14.40
C ASP A 90 -4.71 2.54 15.81
N ASP A 91 -5.38 2.05 16.85
CA ASP A 91 -4.94 2.20 18.25
C ASP A 91 -3.60 1.49 18.55
N ARG A 92 -3.15 0.59 17.67
CA ARG A 92 -1.86 -0.10 17.78
C ARG A 92 -0.76 0.59 16.98
N GLY A 93 -1.06 1.67 16.28
CA GLY A 93 -0.08 2.45 15.52
C GLY A 93 -0.32 2.47 14.01
N LEU A 94 0.77 2.67 13.27
CA LEU A 94 0.72 2.74 11.81
C LEU A 94 0.28 1.40 11.21
N LEU A 95 -0.54 1.45 10.16
CA LEU A 95 -0.96 0.30 9.37
C LEU A 95 0.14 -0.05 8.35
N MET A 96 1.25 -0.53 8.88
CA MET A 96 2.47 -0.86 8.15
C MET A 96 3.18 -2.05 8.77
N TRP A 97 3.66 -2.95 7.92
CA TRP A 97 4.23 -4.24 8.31
C TRP A 97 5.49 -4.56 7.52
N THR A 98 6.38 -5.34 8.12
CA THR A 98 7.52 -5.96 7.48
C THR A 98 7.35 -7.48 7.39
N THR A 99 8.08 -8.13 6.50
CA THR A 99 8.31 -9.56 6.58
C THR A 99 8.94 -9.92 7.93
N ARG A 100 8.64 -11.11 8.45
CA ARG A 100 9.13 -11.56 9.77
C ARG A 100 10.64 -11.78 9.87
N GLN A 101 11.31 -11.84 8.73
CA GLN A 101 12.74 -12.05 8.60
C GLN A 101 13.24 -11.29 7.37
N ASP A 102 14.55 -11.17 7.31
CA ASP A 102 15.28 -10.59 6.19
C ASP A 102 15.68 -11.65 5.17
N TYR A 103 15.90 -11.23 3.93
CA TYR A 103 16.23 -12.09 2.80
C TYR A 103 17.49 -11.62 2.09
N ASP A 104 18.24 -12.56 1.54
CA ASP A 104 19.43 -12.25 0.72
C ASP A 104 19.04 -11.89 -0.74
N HIS A 105 17.90 -12.41 -1.18
CA HIS A 105 17.38 -12.20 -2.53
C HIS A 105 16.01 -11.52 -2.49
N TRP A 106 15.84 -10.46 -3.30
CA TRP A 106 14.60 -9.68 -3.34
C TRP A 106 13.40 -10.55 -3.76
N GLN A 107 13.64 -11.60 -4.54
CA GLN A 107 12.63 -12.54 -5.00
C GLN A 107 11.95 -13.25 -3.82
N ASP A 108 12.70 -13.56 -2.77
CA ASP A 108 12.18 -14.26 -1.60
C ASP A 108 11.29 -13.32 -0.77
N ALA A 109 11.73 -12.06 -0.57
CA ALA A 109 10.90 -11.03 0.04
C ALA A 109 9.59 -10.80 -0.76
N MET A 110 9.69 -10.68 -2.08
CA MET A 110 8.52 -10.54 -2.97
C MET A 110 7.59 -11.74 -2.92
N ARG A 111 8.13 -12.96 -2.80
CA ARG A 111 7.34 -14.20 -2.67
C ARG A 111 6.53 -14.16 -1.38
N GLU A 112 7.10 -13.72 -0.27
CA GLU A 112 6.37 -13.59 1.00
C GLU A 112 5.31 -12.49 0.95
N LEU A 113 5.60 -11.33 0.36
CA LEU A 113 4.59 -10.29 0.15
C LEU A 113 3.43 -10.79 -0.72
N ALA A 114 3.73 -11.57 -1.77
CA ALA A 114 2.71 -12.17 -2.61
C ALA A 114 1.87 -13.21 -1.85
N LYS A 115 2.49 -14.06 -1.02
CA LYS A 115 1.78 -15.02 -0.15
C LYS A 115 0.84 -14.29 0.82
N ALA A 116 1.33 -13.26 1.52
CA ALA A 116 0.50 -12.44 2.42
C ALA A 116 -0.68 -11.83 1.67
N LYS A 117 -0.44 -11.28 0.46
CA LYS A 117 -1.49 -10.72 -0.40
C LYS A 117 -2.55 -11.74 -0.82
N ILE A 118 -2.11 -12.93 -1.22
CA ILE A 118 -3.03 -14.01 -1.60
C ILE A 118 -3.85 -14.41 -0.37
N ALA A 119 -3.22 -14.61 0.79
CA ALA A 119 -3.88 -15.08 2.00
C ALA A 119 -5.02 -14.16 2.47
N PHE A 120 -4.78 -12.84 2.63
CA PHE A 120 -5.87 -11.96 3.08
C PHE A 120 -6.97 -11.81 2.02
N ARG A 121 -6.62 -11.88 0.73
CA ARG A 121 -7.62 -11.88 -0.34
C ARG A 121 -8.47 -13.13 -0.24
N THR A 122 -7.85 -14.32 -0.17
CA THR A 122 -8.54 -15.62 -0.14
C THR A 122 -9.44 -15.77 1.06
N ALA A 123 -9.07 -15.21 2.21
CA ALA A 123 -9.90 -15.16 3.42
C ALA A 123 -11.24 -14.45 3.23
N LEU A 124 -11.30 -13.40 2.41
CA LEU A 124 -12.56 -12.77 2.00
C LEU A 124 -13.18 -13.58 0.86
N LYS A 125 -13.87 -14.68 1.18
CA LYS A 125 -14.56 -15.52 0.19
C LYS A 125 -15.70 -14.75 -0.48
N PHE A 126 -16.01 -15.13 -1.71
CA PHE A 126 -17.24 -14.68 -2.37
C PHE A 126 -18.42 -15.48 -1.80
N THR A 127 -19.37 -14.77 -1.22
CA THR A 127 -20.59 -15.34 -0.62
C THR A 127 -21.84 -14.92 -1.37
N ASN A 128 -21.78 -13.81 -2.11
CA ASN A 128 -22.93 -13.29 -2.85
C ASN A 128 -23.03 -13.92 -4.25
N PRO A 129 -24.22 -13.96 -4.86
CA PRO A 129 -24.40 -14.42 -6.23
C PRO A 129 -23.47 -13.70 -7.21
N LYS A 130 -23.03 -14.42 -8.25
CA LYS A 130 -22.13 -13.87 -9.28
C LYS A 130 -22.76 -12.62 -9.92
N GLY A 131 -21.98 -11.55 -10.04
CA GLY A 131 -22.45 -10.26 -10.56
C GLY A 131 -22.84 -9.27 -9.47
N GLN A 132 -22.96 -9.70 -8.20
CA GLN A 132 -23.17 -8.80 -7.07
C GLN A 132 -21.86 -8.39 -6.42
N MET A 133 -21.88 -7.24 -5.75
CA MET A 133 -20.76 -6.78 -4.94
C MET A 133 -20.55 -7.72 -3.75
N ASP A 134 -19.30 -7.83 -3.30
CA ASP A 134 -18.88 -8.72 -2.23
C ASP A 134 -17.72 -8.07 -1.49
N ARG A 135 -17.45 -8.47 -0.25
CA ARG A 135 -16.43 -7.89 0.63
C ARG A 135 -15.04 -7.83 -0.03
N ARG A 136 -14.66 -8.84 -0.81
CA ARG A 136 -13.37 -8.84 -1.54
C ARG A 136 -13.26 -7.70 -2.55
N HIS A 137 -14.37 -7.23 -3.12
CA HIS A 137 -14.37 -6.13 -4.10
C HIS A 137 -13.96 -4.78 -3.50
N VAL A 138 -14.06 -4.61 -2.16
CA VAL A 138 -13.54 -3.43 -1.45
C VAL A 138 -12.02 -3.32 -1.59
N LEU A 139 -11.31 -4.44 -1.73
CA LEU A 139 -9.84 -4.44 -1.76
C LEU A 139 -9.28 -3.93 -3.09
N ALA A 140 -9.94 -4.26 -4.20
CA ALA A 140 -9.58 -3.84 -5.56
C ALA A 140 -10.65 -4.33 -6.56
N TYR A 141 -10.75 -3.63 -7.69
CA TYR A 141 -11.59 -4.00 -8.82
C TYR A 141 -10.91 -3.62 -10.16
N PRO A 142 -10.96 -4.47 -11.21
CA PRO A 142 -11.71 -5.73 -11.32
C PRO A 142 -11.11 -6.89 -10.51
N VAL A 143 -11.94 -7.89 -10.21
CA VAL A 143 -11.49 -9.20 -9.73
C VAL A 143 -11.78 -10.25 -10.80
N THR A 144 -10.77 -11.05 -11.17
CA THR A 144 -10.87 -12.07 -12.22
C THR A 144 -12.07 -12.99 -11.99
N ASN A 145 -12.93 -13.14 -12.99
CA ASN A 145 -14.15 -13.97 -12.99
C ASN A 145 -15.26 -13.56 -11.99
N HIS A 146 -15.10 -12.44 -11.29
CA HIS A 146 -16.07 -11.93 -10.32
C HIS A 146 -16.41 -10.47 -10.67
N PRO A 147 -17.28 -10.24 -11.67
CA PRO A 147 -17.72 -8.89 -12.00
C PRO A 147 -18.72 -8.39 -10.96
N VAL A 148 -18.84 -7.07 -10.87
CA VAL A 148 -19.97 -6.39 -10.22
C VAL A 148 -20.78 -5.74 -11.33
N ASN A 149 -21.94 -6.31 -11.65
CA ASN A 149 -22.76 -5.93 -12.80
C ASN A 149 -23.10 -4.44 -12.79
N ALA A 150 -23.43 -3.91 -11.61
CA ALA A 150 -23.70 -2.49 -11.38
C ALA A 150 -22.51 -1.58 -11.75
N TRP A 151 -21.27 -2.05 -11.60
CA TRP A 151 -20.07 -1.26 -11.91
C TRP A 151 -19.64 -1.37 -13.37
N GLY A 152 -20.02 -2.46 -14.05
CA GLY A 152 -19.60 -2.75 -15.42
C GLY A 152 -18.12 -3.09 -15.55
N SER A 153 -17.62 -3.20 -16.78
CA SER A 153 -16.27 -3.66 -17.09
C SER A 153 -15.19 -2.57 -17.01
N GLN A 154 -15.59 -1.29 -16.99
CA GLN A 154 -14.65 -0.15 -17.02
C GLN A 154 -14.34 0.45 -15.65
N ALA A 155 -15.15 0.16 -14.63
CA ALA A 155 -14.87 0.61 -13.28
C ALA A 155 -13.51 0.08 -12.79
N ARG A 156 -12.83 0.88 -11.98
CA ARG A 156 -11.54 0.52 -11.39
C ARG A 156 -11.53 0.94 -9.93
N LEU A 157 -11.10 0.03 -9.08
CA LEU A 157 -10.74 0.32 -7.69
C LEU A 157 -9.30 -0.12 -7.49
N ALA A 158 -8.44 0.84 -7.21
CA ALA A 158 -7.03 0.59 -6.96
C ALA A 158 -6.83 -0.20 -5.66
N ASN A 159 -5.85 -1.12 -5.65
CA ASN A 159 -5.43 -1.74 -4.40
C ASN A 159 -4.85 -0.66 -3.46
N GLN A 160 -5.40 -0.58 -2.25
CA GLN A 160 -5.02 0.41 -1.22
C GLN A 160 -3.82 -0.04 -0.40
N LEU A 161 -3.59 -1.35 -0.30
CA LEU A 161 -2.39 -1.92 0.30
C LEU A 161 -1.26 -1.93 -0.73
N ARG A 162 -0.14 -1.30 -0.39
CA ARG A 162 1.05 -1.22 -1.23
C ARG A 162 2.17 -2.03 -0.63
N PHE A 163 3.08 -2.44 -1.51
CA PHE A 163 4.20 -3.30 -1.18
C PHE A 163 5.50 -2.69 -1.69
N LYS A 164 6.59 -2.96 -1.00
CA LYS A 164 7.94 -2.54 -1.37
C LYS A 164 8.96 -3.55 -0.83
N VAL A 165 10.13 -3.66 -1.46
CA VAL A 165 11.31 -4.28 -0.85
C VAL A 165 12.31 -3.18 -0.50
N ILE A 166 12.81 -3.18 0.73
CA ILE A 166 13.80 -2.22 1.22
C ILE A 166 15.07 -2.93 1.68
N SER A 167 16.19 -2.20 1.70
CA SER A 167 17.42 -2.68 2.33
C SER A 167 17.32 -2.61 3.85
N HIS A 168 17.88 -3.60 4.51
CA HIS A 168 18.04 -3.67 5.96
C HIS A 168 19.45 -4.22 6.25
N GLY A 169 20.39 -3.31 6.47
CA GLY A 169 21.82 -3.65 6.42
C GLY A 169 22.20 -4.24 5.07
N ASN A 170 22.80 -5.43 5.09
CA ASN A 170 23.20 -6.17 3.89
C ASN A 170 22.10 -7.08 3.32
N ARG A 171 20.92 -7.11 3.95
CA ARG A 171 19.79 -7.97 3.58
C ARG A 171 18.59 -7.13 3.16
N LEU A 172 17.48 -7.79 2.85
CA LEU A 172 16.29 -7.18 2.29
C LEU A 172 15.05 -7.52 3.12
N LEU A 173 14.20 -6.52 3.34
CA LEU A 173 12.90 -6.65 4.01
C LEU A 173 11.78 -6.37 3.02
N GLY A 174 10.74 -7.20 3.05
CA GLY A 174 9.48 -6.86 2.40
C GLY A 174 8.65 -5.94 3.30
N VAL A 175 8.09 -4.87 2.76
CA VAL A 175 7.23 -3.92 3.47
C VAL A 175 5.84 -3.95 2.84
N ALA A 176 4.81 -4.00 3.67
CA ALA A 176 3.42 -3.76 3.30
C ALA A 176 2.93 -2.51 4.05
N TYR A 177 2.27 -1.59 3.37
CA TYR A 177 1.74 -0.38 4.00
C TYR A 177 0.39 0.00 3.41
N HIS A 178 -0.51 0.46 4.27
CA HIS A 178 -1.87 0.80 3.87
C HIS A 178 -2.01 2.31 3.65
N LEU A 179 -2.46 2.69 2.45
CA LEU A 179 -2.97 4.03 2.16
C LEU A 179 -4.48 3.93 1.96
N PRO A 180 -5.27 3.93 3.04
CA PRO A 180 -6.70 3.69 2.94
C PRO A 180 -7.38 4.82 2.20
N CYS A 181 -8.40 4.48 1.42
CA CYS A 181 -9.31 5.43 0.81
C CYS A 181 -10.69 4.78 0.65
N GLY A 182 -11.73 5.60 0.69
CA GLY A 182 -13.10 5.18 0.44
C GLY A 182 -13.31 4.68 -0.98
N THR A 183 -14.36 3.89 -1.17
CA THR A 183 -14.87 3.55 -2.48
C THR A 183 -15.46 4.81 -3.11
N PRO A 184 -15.13 5.12 -4.38
CA PRO A 184 -15.62 6.32 -5.05
C PRO A 184 -17.15 6.42 -4.99
N GLY A 185 -17.67 7.61 -4.68
CA GLY A 185 -19.11 7.83 -4.52
C GLY A 185 -19.93 7.42 -5.76
N GLU A 186 -19.35 7.54 -6.95
CA GLU A 186 -19.95 7.06 -8.20
C GLU A 186 -20.22 5.54 -8.19
N LEU A 187 -19.29 4.74 -7.66
CA LEU A 187 -19.48 3.29 -7.56
C LEU A 187 -20.52 2.93 -6.50
N LEU A 188 -20.65 3.73 -5.44
CA LEU A 188 -21.68 3.55 -4.42
C LEU A 188 -23.08 3.87 -4.96
N ARG A 189 -23.21 4.96 -5.71
CA ARG A 189 -24.47 5.32 -6.38
C ARG A 189 -24.97 4.22 -7.31
N ARG A 190 -24.07 3.60 -8.08
CA ARG A 190 -24.41 2.47 -8.95
C ARG A 190 -24.93 1.25 -8.20
N LEU A 191 -24.51 1.06 -6.95
CA LEU A 191 -25.01 -0.02 -6.09
C LEU A 191 -26.35 0.34 -5.41
N GLY A 192 -26.85 1.56 -5.56
CA GLY A 192 -28.03 2.04 -4.84
C GLY A 192 -27.84 2.05 -3.31
N THR A 193 -26.58 2.07 -2.84
CA THR A 193 -26.24 1.96 -1.41
C THR A 193 -25.95 3.33 -0.84
N GLN A 194 -26.44 3.62 0.38
CA GLN A 194 -26.08 4.85 1.09
C GLN A 194 -24.61 4.81 1.55
N GLN A 195 -23.95 5.96 1.55
CA GLN A 195 -22.52 6.07 1.85
C GLN A 195 -22.17 5.60 3.28
N ASN A 196 -23.02 5.91 4.27
CA ASN A 196 -22.78 5.59 5.67
C ASN A 196 -22.82 4.07 5.93
N ASP A 197 -23.78 3.36 5.35
CA ASP A 197 -23.90 1.90 5.49
C ASP A 197 -22.68 1.19 4.92
N PHE A 198 -22.21 1.67 3.76
CA PHE A 198 -21.06 1.09 3.10
C PHE A 198 -19.73 1.45 3.78
N GLN A 199 -19.64 2.57 4.49
CA GLN A 199 -18.45 2.96 5.24
C GLN A 199 -18.12 1.94 6.34
N GLN A 200 -19.12 1.48 7.09
CA GLN A 200 -18.93 0.45 8.12
C GLN A 200 -18.47 -0.89 7.53
N GLN A 201 -19.03 -1.27 6.38
CA GLN A 201 -18.59 -2.46 5.66
C GLN A 201 -17.12 -2.34 5.22
N GLN A 202 -16.70 -1.20 4.66
CA GLN A 202 -15.31 -0.98 4.27
C GLN A 202 -14.36 -1.03 5.46
N LEU A 203 -14.74 -0.40 6.57
CA LEU A 203 -13.97 -0.42 7.80
C LEU A 203 -13.77 -1.84 8.32
N SER A 204 -14.86 -2.62 8.43
CA SER A 204 -14.80 -4.03 8.86
C SER A 204 -13.95 -4.90 7.92
N VAL A 205 -14.04 -4.69 6.61
CA VAL A 205 -13.21 -5.41 5.63
C VAL A 205 -11.72 -5.12 5.85
N TRP A 206 -11.35 -3.85 6.00
CA TRP A 206 -9.96 -3.47 6.21
C TRP A 206 -9.42 -3.92 7.57
N GLN A 207 -10.20 -3.81 8.64
CA GLN A 207 -9.84 -4.36 9.95
C GLN A 207 -9.57 -5.86 9.88
N ASN A 208 -10.40 -6.63 9.15
CA ASN A 208 -10.13 -8.05 8.92
C ASN A 208 -8.79 -8.26 8.21
N VAL A 209 -8.49 -7.49 7.16
CA VAL A 209 -7.20 -7.56 6.46
C VAL A 209 -6.04 -7.22 7.41
N HIS A 210 -6.17 -6.21 8.26
CA HIS A 210 -5.13 -5.82 9.23
C HIS A 210 -4.87 -6.93 10.23
N THR A 211 -5.91 -7.55 10.79
CA THR A 211 -5.78 -8.72 11.67
C THR A 211 -5.04 -9.87 10.99
N TYR A 212 -5.32 -10.14 9.71
CA TYR A 212 -4.56 -11.14 8.95
C TYR A 212 -3.09 -10.76 8.76
N LEU A 213 -2.80 -9.50 8.42
CA LEU A 213 -1.43 -9.02 8.27
C LEU A 213 -0.67 -9.11 9.59
N ASP A 214 -1.29 -8.73 10.71
CA ASP A 214 -0.69 -8.88 12.04
C ASP A 214 -0.37 -10.36 12.37
N ALA A 215 -1.18 -11.30 11.86
CA ALA A 215 -0.99 -12.73 12.09
C ALA A 215 0.11 -13.38 11.22
N VAL A 216 0.56 -12.74 10.13
CA VAL A 216 1.54 -13.34 9.19
C VAL A 216 2.76 -12.47 8.90
N MET A 217 2.70 -11.18 9.22
CA MET A 217 3.78 -10.19 9.09
C MET A 217 4.11 -9.61 10.47
N HIS A 218 5.16 -8.79 10.57
CA HIS A 218 5.49 -8.05 11.78
C HIS A 218 5.02 -6.60 11.60
N ARG A 219 4.14 -6.10 12.47
CA ARG A 219 3.76 -4.69 12.44
C ARG A 219 4.95 -3.86 12.91
N ILE A 220 5.28 -2.79 12.18
CA ILE A 220 6.41 -1.93 12.55
C ILE A 220 6.08 -1.24 13.88
N ALA A 221 7.00 -1.33 14.84
CA ALA A 221 6.95 -0.71 16.16
C ALA A 221 7.65 0.65 16.20
#